data_AF-X6MKP4-F1
#
_entry.id   AF-X6MKP4-F1
#
_cell.length_a   1.000
_cell.length_b   1.000
_cell.length_c   1.000
_cell.angle_alpha   90.00
_cell.angle_beta   90.00
_cell.angle_gamma   90.00
#
_symmetry.space_group_name_H-M   'P 1'
#
loop_
_entity.id
_entity.type
_entity.pdbx_description
1 polymer ?
#
loop_
_entity_poly.entity_id
_entity_poly.type
_entity_poly.pdbx_seq_one_letter_code
_entity_poly.pdbx_strand_id
1 'polypeptide(L)'
;MKFSSLKLWKALANQISLSSKIFLGEVGVSEYGEKENEELIERFSILPETFPQFRLFKAGQPSLQPIIFNETEVKVHTLDLFLRSHGLWTGLEGCLEEFDLLADEFMRSKDDATRTKVIEKANHLLPSLTNKTQIKSANYYLKVMTNIVTQGKDFVTSELARLQKLIKEKKKTLSYDNSSWFQSRCNILQSFSVSGQKDSH
;
A
#
# COMPACT_ATOMS: atom_id res chain seq x y z
N MET A 1 2.03 -19.13 20.99
CA MET A 1 2.43 -18.21 19.89
C MET A 1 1.27 -17.62 19.07
N LYS A 2 -0.02 -17.91 19.35
CA LYS A 2 -1.16 -17.42 18.54
C LYS A 2 -1.48 -15.91 18.63
N PHE A 3 -1.04 -15.20 19.68
CA PHE A 3 -1.43 -13.80 19.92
C PHE A 3 -0.65 -12.75 19.10
N SER A 4 0.55 -13.09 18.61
CA SER A 4 1.38 -12.18 17.82
C SER A 4 0.98 -12.14 16.34
N SER A 5 0.63 -13.31 15.76
CA SER A 5 0.22 -13.42 14.36
C SER A 5 -1.10 -12.71 14.07
N LEU A 6 -2.10 -12.79 14.97
CA LEU A 6 -3.42 -12.19 14.74
C LEU A 6 -3.38 -10.66 14.62
N LYS A 7 -2.56 -9.97 15.42
CA LYS A 7 -2.42 -8.50 15.34
C LYS A 7 -1.76 -8.08 14.03
N LEU A 8 -0.71 -8.78 13.64
CA LEU A 8 -0.02 -8.56 12.38
C LEU A 8 -0.94 -8.81 11.19
N TRP A 9 -1.70 -9.91 11.23
CA TRP A 9 -2.63 -10.30 10.18
C TRP A 9 -3.75 -9.28 9.98
N LYS A 10 -4.36 -8.82 11.08
CA LYS A 10 -5.35 -7.73 11.04
C LYS A 10 -4.78 -6.43 10.49
N ALA A 11 -3.55 -6.08 10.87
CA ALA A 11 -2.90 -4.87 10.36
C ALA A 11 -2.62 -4.96 8.86
N LEU A 12 -2.14 -6.11 8.37
CA LEU A 12 -1.94 -6.35 6.94
C LEU A 12 -3.29 -6.31 6.19
N ALA A 13 -4.32 -6.98 6.71
CA ALA A 13 -5.66 -6.99 6.13
C ALA A 13 -6.23 -5.56 5.98
N ASN A 14 -6.08 -4.73 7.00
CA ASN A 14 -6.49 -3.33 6.94
C ASN A 14 -5.72 -2.56 5.87
N GLN A 15 -4.42 -2.80 5.73
CA GLN A 15 -3.58 -2.13 4.72
C GLN A 15 -3.97 -2.53 3.29
N ILE A 16 -4.12 -3.82 3.03
CA ILE A 16 -4.47 -4.31 1.68
C ILE A 16 -5.96 -4.21 1.37
N SER A 17 -6.80 -3.77 2.32
CA SER A 17 -8.26 -3.68 2.17
C SER A 17 -8.70 -2.80 0.99
N LEU A 18 -7.83 -1.87 0.56
CA LEU A 18 -8.07 -1.00 -0.58
C LEU A 18 -7.77 -1.66 -1.93
N SER A 19 -7.09 -2.81 -1.93
CA SER A 19 -6.74 -3.55 -3.13
C SER A 19 -7.82 -4.58 -3.46
N SER A 20 -8.54 -4.37 -4.58
CA SER A 20 -9.54 -5.33 -5.08
C SER A 20 -8.91 -6.60 -5.68
N LYS A 21 -7.59 -6.60 -5.88
CA LYS A 21 -6.84 -7.67 -6.55
C LYS A 21 -6.23 -8.68 -5.58
N ILE A 22 -6.31 -8.43 -4.28
CA ILE A 22 -5.66 -9.26 -3.25
C ILE A 22 -6.74 -9.91 -2.38
N PHE A 23 -6.69 -11.23 -2.30
CA PHE A 23 -7.44 -12.02 -1.32
C PHE A 23 -6.49 -12.50 -0.23
N LEU A 24 -6.91 -12.31 1.02
CA LEU A 24 -6.17 -12.76 2.20
C LEU A 24 -6.90 -13.92 2.85
N GLY A 25 -6.25 -15.09 2.90
CA GLY A 25 -6.80 -16.30 3.53
C GLY A 25 -5.83 -16.88 4.54
N GLU A 26 -6.36 -17.37 5.66
CA GLU A 26 -5.61 -18.13 6.65
C GLU A 26 -6.09 -19.58 6.67
N VAL A 27 -5.16 -20.50 6.88
CA VAL A 27 -5.45 -21.93 7.03
C VAL A 27 -4.85 -22.35 8.36
N GLY A 28 -5.72 -22.73 9.30
CA GLY A 28 -5.29 -23.40 10.52
C GLY A 28 -5.03 -24.87 10.24
N VAL A 29 -3.91 -25.38 10.71
CA VAL A 29 -3.65 -26.83 10.67
C VAL A 29 -3.61 -27.36 12.10
N SER A 30 -4.29 -28.47 12.34
CA SER A 30 -4.28 -29.17 13.63
C SER A 30 -3.77 -30.59 13.46
N GLU A 31 -2.69 -30.91 14.19
CA GLU A 31 -2.12 -32.26 14.24
C GLU A 31 -2.69 -33.12 15.39
N TYR A 32 -3.48 -32.50 16.28
CA TYR A 32 -4.05 -33.14 17.47
C TYR A 32 -5.58 -33.19 17.39
N GLY A 33 -6.16 -34.36 17.68
CA GLY A 33 -7.62 -34.57 17.66
C GLY A 33 -8.13 -34.90 16.26
N GLU A 34 -9.22 -34.27 15.82
CA GLU A 34 -9.64 -34.29 14.41
C GLU A 34 -8.62 -33.48 13.60
N LYS A 35 -7.85 -34.19 12.77
CA LYS A 35 -6.85 -33.60 11.88
C LYS A 35 -7.56 -32.69 10.87
N GLU A 36 -7.29 -31.39 10.96
CA GLU A 36 -7.84 -30.38 10.04
C GLU A 36 -6.73 -29.89 9.10
N ASN A 37 -6.99 -29.92 7.79
CA ASN A 37 -6.11 -29.38 6.75
C ASN A 37 -4.70 -30.02 6.68
N GLU A 38 -4.52 -31.24 7.22
CA GLU A 38 -3.25 -31.98 7.19
C GLU A 38 -2.80 -32.28 5.75
N GLU A 39 -3.75 -32.48 4.83
CA GLU A 39 -3.47 -32.66 3.41
C GLU A 39 -2.74 -31.48 2.78
N LEU A 40 -2.85 -30.27 3.35
CA LEU A 40 -2.12 -29.10 2.88
C LEU A 40 -0.67 -29.08 3.38
N ILE A 41 -0.36 -29.70 4.53
CA ILE A 41 1.03 -29.91 4.96
C ILE A 41 1.73 -30.81 3.95
N GLU A 42 1.12 -31.95 3.63
CA GLU A 42 1.69 -32.91 2.68
C GLU A 42 1.82 -32.29 1.28
N ARG A 43 0.74 -31.69 0.76
CA ARG A 43 0.69 -31.09 -0.59
C ARG A 43 1.77 -30.03 -0.81
N PHE A 44 2.11 -29.28 0.22
CA PHE A 44 3.04 -28.16 0.13
C PHE A 44 4.39 -28.42 0.82
N SER A 45 4.60 -29.67 1.28
CA SER A 45 5.78 -30.12 2.02
C SER A 45 6.17 -29.16 3.14
N ILE A 46 5.18 -28.77 3.93
CA ILE A 46 5.36 -27.82 5.04
C ILE A 46 5.94 -28.57 6.24
N LEU A 47 6.94 -27.98 6.88
CA LEU A 47 7.50 -28.50 8.12
C LEU A 47 6.87 -27.76 9.31
N PRO A 48 6.32 -28.43 10.34
CA PRO A 48 5.61 -27.75 11.43
C PRO A 48 6.44 -26.69 12.18
N GLU A 49 7.75 -26.88 12.28
CA GLU A 49 8.69 -25.93 12.88
C GLU A 49 8.85 -24.63 12.09
N THR A 50 8.40 -24.61 10.83
CA THR A 50 8.46 -23.42 9.96
C THR A 50 7.20 -22.56 10.03
N PHE A 51 6.22 -22.93 10.86
CA PHE A 51 5.07 -22.08 11.10
C PHE A 51 5.43 -20.79 11.86
N PRO A 52 4.82 -19.64 11.54
CA PRO A 52 3.86 -19.43 10.44
C PRO A 52 4.56 -19.28 9.08
N GLN A 53 3.97 -19.84 8.02
CA GLN A 53 4.39 -19.61 6.63
C GLN A 53 3.42 -18.68 5.90
N PHE A 54 3.95 -17.83 5.01
CA PHE A 54 3.16 -17.00 4.11
C PHE A 54 3.48 -17.37 2.66
N ARG A 55 2.44 -17.53 1.86
CA ARG A 55 2.54 -18.00 0.47
C ARG A 55 1.65 -17.15 -0.43
N LEU A 56 2.22 -16.66 -1.54
CA LEU A 56 1.50 -15.90 -2.55
C LEU A 56 1.12 -16.81 -3.72
N PHE A 57 -0.18 -16.89 -3.97
CA PHE A 57 -0.76 -17.57 -5.12
C PHE A 57 -1.18 -16.52 -6.15
N LYS A 58 -0.65 -16.62 -7.38
CA LYS A 58 -0.98 -15.69 -8.47
C LYS A 58 -1.91 -16.36 -9.48
N ALA A 59 -2.90 -15.62 -9.96
CA ALA A 59 -3.76 -16.08 -11.05
C ALA A 59 -2.91 -16.45 -12.27
N GLY A 60 -3.23 -17.57 -12.92
CA GLY A 60 -2.48 -18.09 -14.06
C GLY A 60 -1.17 -18.82 -13.72
N GLN A 61 -0.79 -18.94 -12.45
CA GLN A 61 0.33 -19.76 -12.00
C GLN A 61 -0.15 -21.11 -11.43
N PRO A 62 0.61 -22.21 -11.58
CA PRO A 62 0.25 -23.49 -10.98
C PRO A 62 0.09 -23.40 -9.46
N SER A 63 -1.03 -23.89 -8.94
CA SER A 63 -1.33 -23.84 -7.49
C SER A 63 -0.37 -24.63 -6.63
N LEU A 64 0.43 -25.54 -7.20
CA LEU A 64 1.46 -26.31 -6.51
C LEU A 64 2.78 -25.55 -6.33
N GLN A 65 2.95 -24.40 -6.99
CA GLN A 65 4.18 -23.61 -6.93
C GLN A 65 3.87 -22.18 -6.44
N PRO A 66 3.34 -22.00 -5.22
CA PRO A 66 3.20 -20.68 -4.66
C PRO A 66 4.57 -20.05 -4.38
N ILE A 67 4.60 -18.73 -4.42
CA ILE A 67 5.79 -17.97 -4.06
C ILE A 67 5.85 -17.89 -2.53
N ILE A 68 6.93 -18.40 -1.95
CA ILE A 68 7.11 -18.47 -0.49
C ILE A 68 7.75 -17.18 0.01
N PHE A 69 7.20 -16.62 1.10
CA PHE A 69 7.82 -15.54 1.83
C PHE A 69 8.96 -16.09 2.70
N ASN A 70 10.19 -15.67 2.43
CA ASN A 70 11.40 -16.22 3.04
C ASN A 70 12.13 -15.26 3.99
N GLU A 71 11.53 -14.11 4.33
CA GLU A 71 12.18 -13.17 5.25
C GLU A 71 12.15 -13.69 6.69
N THR A 72 13.25 -13.48 7.41
CA THR A 72 13.40 -13.92 8.80
C THR A 72 12.48 -13.15 9.75
N GLU A 73 12.19 -11.88 9.46
CA GLU A 73 11.29 -11.04 10.26
C GLU A 73 9.93 -10.85 9.57
N VAL A 74 8.89 -11.44 10.17
CA VAL A 74 7.51 -11.24 9.74
C VAL A 74 6.96 -9.95 10.36
N LYS A 75 6.87 -8.89 9.56
CA LYS A 75 6.28 -7.58 9.91
C LYS A 75 5.33 -7.15 8.79
N VAL A 76 4.40 -6.24 9.09
CA VAL A 76 3.48 -5.70 8.07
C VAL A 76 4.26 -5.08 6.90
N HIS A 77 5.35 -4.37 7.21
CA HIS A 77 6.22 -3.78 6.21
C HIS A 77 6.93 -4.81 5.32
N THR A 78 7.47 -5.90 5.87
CA THR A 78 8.17 -6.91 5.07
C THR A 78 7.18 -7.69 4.18
N LEU A 79 5.98 -7.97 4.67
CA LEU A 79 4.90 -8.57 3.86
C LEU A 79 4.40 -7.61 2.76
N ASP A 80 4.27 -6.32 3.06
CA ASP A 80 3.93 -5.29 2.08
C ASP A 80 4.98 -5.19 0.97
N LEU A 81 6.26 -5.14 1.31
CA LEU A 81 7.36 -5.15 0.35
C LEU A 81 7.34 -6.41 -0.53
N PHE A 82 7.06 -7.57 0.08
CA PHE A 82 6.93 -8.83 -0.66
C PHE A 82 5.77 -8.81 -1.66
N LEU A 83 4.61 -8.28 -1.29
CA LEU A 83 3.49 -8.16 -2.24
C LEU A 83 3.83 -7.18 -3.37
N ARG A 84 4.43 -6.02 -3.05
CA ARG A 84 4.85 -5.01 -4.03
C ARG A 84 5.91 -5.54 -5.00
N SER A 85 6.90 -6.28 -4.51
CA SER A 85 7.96 -6.85 -5.36
C SER A 85 7.42 -7.86 -6.37
N HIS A 86 6.23 -8.41 -6.13
CA HIS A 86 5.53 -9.33 -7.03
C HIS A 86 4.45 -8.67 -7.88
N GLY A 87 4.43 -7.33 -7.94
CA GLY A 87 3.57 -6.53 -8.79
C GLY A 87 2.15 -6.30 -8.25
N LEU A 88 1.95 -6.46 -6.93
CA LEU A 88 0.68 -6.18 -6.29
C LEU A 88 0.72 -4.79 -5.65
N TRP A 89 -0.31 -3.98 -5.92
CA TRP A 89 -0.51 -2.72 -5.24
C TRP A 89 -1.22 -2.96 -3.90
N THR A 90 -0.57 -2.54 -2.82
CA THR A 90 -0.98 -2.74 -1.43
C THR A 90 -1.25 -1.41 -0.73
N GLY A 91 -1.82 -0.46 -1.49
CA GLY A 91 -1.93 0.96 -1.18
C GLY A 91 -2.05 1.34 0.29
N LEU A 92 -1.44 2.47 0.66
CA LEU A 92 -1.62 3.03 1.98
C LEU A 92 -3.00 3.70 2.09
N GLU A 93 -3.50 3.86 3.31
CA GLU A 93 -4.76 4.57 3.57
C GLU A 93 -4.75 5.93 2.88
N GLY A 94 -5.77 6.17 2.04
CA GLY A 94 -5.91 7.39 1.26
C GLY A 94 -5.22 7.39 -0.10
N CYS A 95 -4.37 6.42 -0.42
CA CYS A 95 -3.81 6.27 -1.77
C CYS A 95 -4.81 5.61 -2.72
N LEU A 96 -4.67 5.91 -4.02
CA LEU A 96 -5.48 5.33 -5.09
C LEU A 96 -4.51 4.89 -6.20
N GLU A 97 -4.57 3.61 -6.59
CA GLU A 97 -3.60 3.01 -7.53
C GLU A 97 -3.44 3.83 -8.82
N GLU A 98 -4.56 4.23 -9.44
CA GLU A 98 -4.52 5.03 -10.68
C GLU A 98 -3.91 6.42 -10.47
N PHE A 99 -4.12 7.04 -9.30
CA PHE A 99 -3.52 8.34 -8.99
C PHE A 99 -2.06 8.23 -8.56
N ASP A 100 -1.64 7.13 -7.94
CA ASP A 100 -0.23 6.83 -7.67
C ASP A 100 0.55 6.70 -8.98
N LEU A 101 0.00 6.00 -9.97
CA LEU A 101 0.58 5.88 -11.30
C LEU A 101 0.70 7.24 -12.01
N LEU A 102 -0.34 8.07 -11.91
CA LEU A 102 -0.31 9.43 -12.44
C LEU A 102 0.68 10.33 -11.68
N ALA A 103 0.85 10.15 -10.36
CA ALA A 103 1.85 10.87 -9.58
C ALA A 103 3.28 10.52 -10.03
N ASP A 104 3.57 9.24 -10.28
CA ASP A 104 4.87 8.81 -10.83
C ASP A 104 5.09 9.34 -12.26
N GLU A 105 4.08 9.26 -13.14
CA GLU A 105 4.13 9.86 -14.49
C GLU A 105 4.39 11.38 -14.42
N PHE A 106 3.70 12.07 -13.52
CA PHE A 106 3.85 13.51 -13.28
C PHE A 106 5.26 13.87 -12.80
N MET A 107 5.83 13.09 -11.89
CA MET A 107 7.17 13.37 -11.34
C MET A 107 8.30 13.09 -12.34
N ARG A 108 8.10 12.12 -13.24
CA ARG A 108 9.03 11.82 -14.36
C ARG A 108 8.92 12.81 -15.52
N SER A 109 7.82 13.55 -15.60
CA SER A 109 7.59 14.57 -16.63
C SER A 109 8.61 15.72 -16.51
N LYS A 110 9.25 16.05 -17.62
CA LYS A 110 10.36 17.03 -17.70
C LYS A 110 9.87 18.47 -17.89
N ASP A 111 8.73 18.64 -18.55
CA ASP A 111 8.16 19.94 -18.92
C ASP A 111 6.76 20.14 -18.33
N ASP A 112 6.31 21.39 -18.29
CA ASP A 112 5.03 21.72 -17.66
C ASP A 112 3.82 21.35 -18.55
N ALA A 113 4.00 21.22 -19.86
CA ALA A 113 2.92 20.81 -20.76
C ALA A 113 2.59 19.32 -20.56
N THR A 114 3.59 18.45 -20.39
CA THR A 114 3.37 17.03 -20.04
C THR A 114 2.75 16.90 -18.65
N ARG A 115 3.22 17.66 -17.65
CA ARG A 115 2.60 17.72 -16.32
C ARG A 115 1.14 18.14 -16.36
N THR A 116 0.81 19.12 -17.19
CA THR A 116 -0.58 19.60 -17.35
C THR A 116 -1.48 18.51 -17.93
N LYS A 117 -1.00 17.75 -18.93
CA LYS A 117 -1.74 16.59 -19.46
C LYS A 117 -1.98 15.51 -18.41
N VAL A 118 -1.03 15.28 -17.51
CA VAL A 118 -1.21 14.31 -16.41
C VAL A 118 -2.28 14.81 -15.41
N ILE A 119 -2.30 16.11 -15.11
CA ILE A 119 -3.35 16.73 -14.29
C ILE A 119 -4.72 16.59 -14.97
N GLU A 120 -4.81 16.78 -16.29
CA GLU A 120 -6.05 16.58 -17.05
C GLU A 120 -6.53 15.12 -16.99
N LYS A 121 -5.62 14.15 -17.20
CA LYS A 121 -5.94 12.72 -17.02
C LYS A 121 -6.49 12.43 -15.62
N ALA A 122 -5.84 12.95 -14.58
CA ALA A 122 -6.30 12.79 -13.20
C ALA A 122 -7.70 13.41 -12.96
N ASN A 123 -7.98 14.58 -13.56
CA ASN A 123 -9.30 15.20 -13.50
C ASN A 123 -10.37 14.36 -14.21
N HIS A 124 -10.03 13.72 -15.34
CA HIS A 124 -10.96 12.84 -16.05
C HIS A 124 -11.32 11.56 -15.28
N LEU A 125 -10.50 11.15 -14.30
CA LEU A 125 -10.81 10.04 -13.40
C LEU A 125 -11.71 10.44 -12.23
N LEU A 126 -11.83 11.72 -11.89
CA LEU A 126 -12.70 12.14 -10.77
C LEU A 126 -14.17 11.68 -10.90
N PRO A 127 -14.82 11.79 -12.08
CA PRO A 127 -16.22 11.39 -12.24
C PRO A 127 -16.47 9.88 -12.10
N SER A 128 -15.44 9.03 -12.28
CA SER A 128 -15.59 7.58 -12.10
C SER A 128 -15.57 7.16 -10.62
N LEU A 129 -15.11 8.04 -9.72
CA LEU A 129 -15.07 7.79 -8.29
C LEU A 129 -16.45 8.04 -7.66
N THR A 130 -17.01 7.02 -7.01
CA THR A 130 -18.30 7.11 -6.32
C THR A 130 -18.16 7.26 -4.80
N ASN A 131 -17.02 6.88 -4.25
CA ASN A 131 -16.76 6.94 -2.81
C ASN A 131 -16.23 8.32 -2.39
N LYS A 132 -16.91 8.96 -1.42
CA LYS A 132 -16.53 10.30 -0.92
C LYS A 132 -15.10 10.39 -0.39
N THR A 133 -14.59 9.35 0.26
CA THR A 133 -13.20 9.29 0.75
C THR A 133 -12.22 9.21 -0.40
N GLN A 134 -12.51 8.40 -1.42
CA GLN A 134 -11.68 8.34 -2.64
C GLN A 134 -11.69 9.68 -3.39
N ILE A 135 -12.84 10.31 -3.56
CA ILE A 135 -12.96 11.64 -4.16
C ILE A 135 -12.12 12.67 -3.37
N LYS A 136 -12.17 12.63 -2.03
CA LYS A 136 -11.37 13.51 -1.17
C LYS A 136 -9.86 13.29 -1.37
N SER A 137 -9.42 12.04 -1.48
CA SER A 137 -8.04 11.69 -1.79
C SER A 137 -7.62 12.16 -3.18
N ALA A 138 -8.40 11.86 -4.22
CA ALA A 138 -8.14 12.26 -5.60
C ALA A 138 -8.00 13.78 -5.77
N ASN A 139 -8.88 14.55 -5.12
CA ASN A 139 -8.76 16.00 -5.07
C ASN A 139 -7.45 16.47 -4.40
N TYR A 140 -6.96 15.73 -3.40
CA TYR A 140 -5.68 16.04 -2.78
C TYR A 140 -4.49 15.73 -3.71
N TYR A 141 -4.52 14.64 -4.48
CA TYR A 141 -3.52 14.38 -5.54
C TYR A 141 -3.43 15.56 -6.52
N LEU A 142 -4.57 16.00 -7.05
CA LEU A 142 -4.64 17.14 -7.97
C LEU A 142 -4.11 18.44 -7.35
N LYS A 143 -4.42 18.67 -6.08
CA LYS A 143 -3.89 19.82 -5.34
C LYS A 143 -2.36 19.76 -5.21
N VAL A 144 -1.81 18.58 -4.91
CA VAL A 144 -0.36 18.38 -4.82
C VAL A 144 0.30 18.63 -6.18
N MET A 145 -0.23 18.07 -7.26
CA MET A 145 0.29 18.30 -8.62
C MET A 145 0.28 19.80 -8.98
N THR A 146 -0.83 20.49 -8.73
CA THR A 146 -0.95 21.94 -8.96
C THR A 146 0.05 22.74 -8.12
N ASN A 147 0.24 22.36 -6.86
CA ASN A 147 1.21 23.01 -5.99
C ASN A 147 2.66 22.77 -6.45
N ILE A 148 2.98 21.59 -6.99
CA ILE A 148 4.32 21.32 -7.52
C ILE A 148 4.59 22.17 -8.77
N VAL A 149 3.60 22.37 -9.65
CA VAL A 149 3.74 23.28 -10.80
C VAL A 149 3.97 24.73 -10.36
N THR A 150 3.26 25.18 -9.32
CA THR A 150 3.31 26.59 -8.88
C THR A 150 4.47 26.92 -7.93
N GLN A 151 4.85 25.99 -7.06
CA GLN A 151 5.82 26.21 -5.98
C GLN A 151 7.10 25.38 -6.13
N GLY A 152 7.15 24.48 -7.12
CA GLY A 152 8.28 23.59 -7.35
C GLY A 152 8.21 22.28 -6.55
N LYS A 153 9.16 21.37 -6.82
CA LYS A 153 9.20 20.01 -6.26
C LYS A 153 9.42 19.99 -4.74
N ASP A 154 10.04 21.02 -4.18
CA ASP A 154 10.27 21.17 -2.73
C ASP A 154 8.98 21.35 -1.92
N PHE A 155 7.86 21.62 -2.58
CA PHE A 155 6.54 21.59 -1.95
C PHE A 155 6.27 20.23 -1.27
N VAL A 156 6.67 19.12 -1.88
CA VAL A 156 6.36 17.77 -1.35
C VAL A 156 7.04 17.55 -0.01
N THR A 157 8.35 17.85 0.07
CA THR A 157 9.15 17.63 1.29
C THR A 157 8.72 18.58 2.41
N SER A 158 8.47 19.85 2.09
CA SER A 158 8.01 20.85 3.05
C SER A 158 6.60 20.57 3.59
N GLU A 159 5.65 20.20 2.73
CA GLU A 159 4.29 19.85 3.16
C GLU A 159 4.27 18.57 3.99
N LEU A 160 5.07 17.56 3.62
CA LEU A 160 5.19 16.32 4.39
C LEU A 160 5.70 16.61 5.81
N ALA A 161 6.77 17.38 5.94
CA ALA A 161 7.33 17.78 7.23
C ALA A 161 6.31 18.56 8.08
N ARG A 162 5.56 19.48 7.45
CA ARG A 162 4.52 20.26 8.12
C ARG A 162 3.39 19.38 8.67
N LEU A 163 2.92 18.41 7.89
CA LEU A 163 1.85 17.50 8.30
C LEU A 163 2.30 16.55 9.42
N GLN A 164 3.50 15.97 9.30
CA GLN A 164 4.08 15.13 10.36
C GLN A 164 4.24 15.90 11.67
N LYS A 165 4.71 17.15 11.61
CA LYS A 165 4.80 18.04 12.77
C LYS A 165 3.42 18.27 13.40
N LEU A 166 2.39 18.57 12.61
CA LEU A 166 1.03 18.76 13.11
C LEU A 166 0.46 17.52 13.80
N ILE A 167 0.65 16.33 13.21
CA ILE A 167 0.22 15.07 13.81
C ILE A 167 0.91 14.87 15.17
N LYS A 168 2.22 15.15 15.24
CA LYS A 168 3.01 15.00 16.46
C LYS A 168 2.59 15.99 17.56
N GLU A 169 2.51 17.28 17.22
CA GLU A 169 2.22 18.36 18.18
C GLU A 169 0.79 18.30 18.71
N LYS A 170 -0.17 18.02 17.82
CA LYS A 170 -1.58 18.04 18.17
C LYS A 170 -2.16 16.66 18.46
N LYS A 171 -1.32 15.63 18.63
CA LYS A 171 -1.74 14.23 18.85
C LYS A 171 -2.80 14.06 19.95
N LYS A 172 -2.75 14.89 21.00
CA LYS A 172 -3.69 14.83 22.14
C LYS A 172 -4.98 15.63 21.94
N THR A 173 -5.01 16.56 20.99
CA THR A 173 -6.12 17.50 20.77
C THR A 173 -6.80 17.33 19.42
N LEU A 174 -6.18 16.59 18.49
CA LEU A 174 -6.76 16.29 17.20
C LEU A 174 -7.83 15.21 17.35
N SER A 175 -8.98 15.38 16.69
CA SER A 175 -9.92 14.28 16.52
C SER A 175 -9.28 13.15 15.71
N TYR A 176 -9.77 11.93 15.93
CA TYR A 176 -9.33 10.74 15.20
C TYR A 176 -9.42 10.96 13.68
N ASP A 177 -10.57 11.46 13.20
CA ASP A 177 -10.80 11.69 11.76
C ASP A 177 -9.81 12.67 11.13
N ASN A 178 -9.46 13.73 11.85
CA ASN A 178 -8.45 14.66 11.37
C ASN A 178 -7.06 14.02 11.35
N SER A 179 -6.76 13.17 12.33
CA SER A 179 -5.44 12.53 12.45
C SER A 179 -5.27 11.48 11.35
N SER A 180 -6.29 10.64 11.12
CA SER A 180 -6.33 9.70 10.00
C SER A 180 -6.22 10.45 8.68
N TRP A 181 -6.99 11.52 8.47
CA TRP A 181 -6.89 12.30 7.23
C TRP A 181 -5.50 12.94 7.03
N PHE A 182 -4.86 13.41 8.10
CA PHE A 182 -3.50 13.95 7.98
C PHE A 182 -2.51 12.86 7.61
N GLN A 183 -2.67 11.66 8.16
CA GLN A 183 -1.88 10.50 7.78
C GLN A 183 -2.13 10.10 6.32
N SER A 184 -3.38 10.10 5.84
CA SER A 184 -3.70 9.87 4.43
C SER A 184 -2.99 10.85 3.51
N ARG A 185 -2.95 12.13 3.88
CA ARG A 185 -2.21 13.14 3.10
C ARG A 185 -0.71 12.89 3.09
N CYS A 186 -0.12 12.50 4.22
CA CYS A 186 1.29 12.08 4.26
C CYS A 186 1.54 10.90 3.32
N ASN A 187 0.65 9.92 3.28
CA ASN A 187 0.77 8.76 2.40
C ASN A 187 0.69 9.18 0.92
N ILE A 188 -0.27 10.04 0.55
CA ILE A 188 -0.40 10.58 -0.82
C ILE A 188 0.85 11.36 -1.25
N LEU A 189 1.43 12.17 -0.36
CA LEU A 189 2.65 12.92 -0.66
C LEU A 189 3.86 12.01 -0.94
N GLN A 190 3.89 10.81 -0.36
CA GLN A 190 4.96 9.85 -0.63
C GLN A 190 4.93 9.35 -2.08
N SER A 191 3.76 9.31 -2.72
CA SER A 191 3.64 8.96 -4.15
C SER A 191 4.33 9.97 -5.07
N PHE A 192 4.57 11.20 -4.60
CA PHE A 192 5.32 12.23 -5.30
C PHE A 192 6.78 12.34 -4.85
N SER A 193 7.15 11.64 -3.78
CA SER A 193 8.54 11.57 -3.35
C SER A 193 9.25 10.61 -4.29
N VAL A 194 10.22 11.14 -5.06
CA VAL A 194 10.95 10.42 -6.11
C VAL A 194 11.24 8.99 -5.65
N SER A 195 10.57 8.01 -6.27
CA SER A 195 11.01 6.62 -6.19
C SER A 195 12.44 6.64 -6.71
N GLY A 196 13.38 6.37 -5.82
CA GLY A 196 14.81 6.55 -6.06
C GLY A 196 15.18 6.06 -7.45
N GLN A 197 15.94 6.90 -8.16
CA GLN A 197 16.84 6.54 -9.24
C GLN A 197 16.94 5.02 -9.46
N LYS A 198 16.17 4.48 -10.42
CA LYS A 198 16.73 3.44 -11.28
C LYS A 198 17.56 4.17 -12.31
N ASP A 199 18.72 4.66 -11.87
CA ASP A 199 19.77 5.04 -12.78
C ASP A 199 20.13 3.79 -13.57
N SER A 200 19.84 3.85 -14.86
CA SER A 200 20.57 3.13 -15.89
C SER A 200 22.06 3.20 -15.56
N HIS A 201 22.72 2.06 -15.36
CA HIS A 201 24.09 1.74 -15.78
C HIS A 201 24.17 0.21 -15.92
#